data_AF-A0A316SDE6-F1
#
_entry.id   AF-A0A316SDE6-F1
#
_cell.length_a   1.000
_cell.length_b   1.000
_cell.length_c   1.000
_cell.angle_alpha   90.00
_cell.angle_beta   90.00
_cell.angle_gamma   90.00
#
_symmetry.space_group_name_H-M   'P 1'
#
loop_
_entity.id
_entity.type
_entity.pdbx_description
1 polymer ?
#
loop_
_entity_poly.entity_id
_entity_poly.type
_entity_poly.pdbx_seq_one_letter_code
_entity_poly.pdbx_strand_id
1 'polypeptide(L)'
;MQKIIVNNKILKDLYPYGVNTFRVITYIWNNDIKICPIVLRLGRNKNYLDNAHQNGIFIGVKENGGLLPVAFSEFQDRFLKHPDTGVCFENYIIPQIYEIQEKVKLLHSRIPQLGIIHWDITINNNNEIVVVEANTVGGGIWLPQMAHGKSLFGEDCAEILQMLKKHKKWF
;
A
#
# COMPACT_ATOMS: atom_id res chain seq x y z
N MET A 1 -5.89 -18.83 -14.82
CA MET A 1 -6.09 -19.12 -13.38
C MET A 1 -4.89 -18.58 -12.62
N GLN A 2 -5.10 -17.64 -11.69
CA GLN A 2 -4.03 -17.08 -10.86
C GLN A 2 -3.56 -18.16 -9.87
N LYS A 3 -2.25 -18.36 -9.73
CA LYS A 3 -1.70 -19.31 -8.75
C LYS A 3 -2.00 -18.82 -7.33
N ILE A 4 -2.22 -19.74 -6.39
CA ILE A 4 -2.32 -19.39 -4.96
C ILE A 4 -1.00 -18.73 -4.55
N ILE A 5 -1.08 -17.48 -4.09
CA ILE A 5 0.09 -16.76 -3.61
C ILE A 5 0.24 -17.03 -2.12
N VAL A 6 1.45 -17.39 -1.72
CA VAL A 6 1.81 -17.65 -0.32
C VAL A 6 2.84 -16.62 0.07
N ASN A 7 2.60 -15.82 1.12
CA ASN A 7 3.58 -14.81 1.50
C ASN A 7 4.87 -15.41 2.07
N ASN A 8 5.95 -14.63 2.05
CA ASN A 8 7.18 -14.94 2.79
C ASN A 8 6.96 -15.01 4.31
N LYS A 9 8.00 -15.46 5.02
CA LYS A 9 7.95 -15.62 6.48
C LYS A 9 7.62 -14.32 7.20
N ILE A 10 8.23 -13.20 6.81
CA ILE A 10 8.02 -11.89 7.44
C ILE A 10 6.54 -11.52 7.40
N LEU A 11 5.92 -11.49 6.22
CA LEU A 11 4.51 -11.15 6.11
C LEU A 11 3.60 -12.18 6.81
N LYS A 12 3.93 -13.47 6.75
CA LYS A 12 3.18 -14.51 7.47
C LYS A 12 3.22 -14.35 8.99
N ASP A 13 4.33 -13.89 9.54
CA ASP A 13 4.46 -13.67 10.97
C ASP A 13 3.45 -12.59 11.43
N LEU A 14 3.19 -11.58 10.60
CA LEU A 14 2.14 -10.58 10.87
C LEU A 14 0.74 -11.20 10.81
N TYR A 15 0.43 -11.93 9.73
CA TYR A 15 -0.86 -12.58 9.55
C TYR A 15 -0.75 -13.81 8.63
N PRO A 16 -0.89 -15.04 9.16
CA PRO A 16 -0.64 -16.28 8.40
C PRO A 16 -1.88 -16.82 7.66
N TYR A 17 -3.07 -16.26 7.90
CA TYR A 17 -4.34 -16.85 7.47
C TYR A 17 -4.82 -16.38 6.08
N GLY A 18 -4.12 -15.42 5.46
CA GLY A 18 -4.46 -14.87 4.15
C GLY A 18 -3.25 -14.27 3.46
N VAL A 19 -3.48 -13.63 2.32
CA VAL A 19 -2.43 -12.91 1.57
C VAL A 19 -2.37 -11.49 2.10
N ASN A 20 -1.21 -11.10 2.62
CA ASN A 20 -0.92 -9.72 3.00
C ASN A 20 -0.41 -8.95 1.78
N THR A 21 -0.93 -7.75 1.56
CA THR A 21 -0.60 -6.95 0.38
C THR A 21 -0.27 -5.50 0.74
N PHE A 22 0.74 -4.96 0.08
CA PHE A 22 1.04 -3.55 0.07
C PHE A 22 0.16 -2.84 -0.95
N ARG A 23 -0.48 -1.75 -0.54
CA ARG A 23 -1.00 -0.74 -1.45
C ARG A 23 0.12 0.27 -1.71
N VAL A 24 0.61 0.29 -2.94
CA VAL A 24 1.60 1.25 -3.42
C VAL A 24 0.97 2.06 -4.53
N ILE A 25 0.93 3.38 -4.39
CA ILE A 25 0.35 4.25 -5.42
C ILE A 25 1.50 4.98 -6.10
N THR A 26 1.58 4.85 -7.42
CA THR A 26 2.53 5.60 -8.25
C THR A 26 1.79 6.66 -9.05
N TYR A 27 2.41 7.81 -9.24
CA TYR A 27 1.87 8.88 -10.07
C TYR A 27 2.98 9.57 -10.86
N ILE A 28 2.64 10.12 -12.01
CA ILE A 28 3.56 10.86 -12.87
C ILE A 28 3.37 12.35 -12.63
N TRP A 29 4.44 13.02 -12.23
CA TRP A 29 4.47 14.48 -12.04
C TRP A 29 5.80 15.04 -12.53
N ASN A 30 5.77 16.09 -13.35
CA ASN A 30 6.97 16.74 -13.90
C ASN A 30 7.99 15.76 -14.54
N ASN A 31 7.48 14.82 -15.36
CA ASN A 31 8.25 13.74 -16.00
C ASN A 31 8.96 12.75 -15.05
N ASP A 32 8.58 12.73 -13.77
CA ASP A 32 9.08 11.79 -12.77
C ASP A 32 7.97 10.86 -12.28
N ILE A 33 8.33 9.61 -11.95
CA ILE A 33 7.42 8.61 -11.36
C ILE A 33 7.63 8.61 -9.86
N LYS A 34 6.66 9.18 -9.16
CA LYS A 34 6.68 9.35 -7.71
C LYS A 34 5.80 8.31 -7.03
N ILE A 35 6.10 8.03 -5.76
CA ILE A 35 5.39 7.06 -4.93
C ILE A 35 4.70 7.80 -3.79
N CYS A 36 3.40 7.57 -3.63
CA CYS A 36 2.66 8.04 -2.46
C CYS A 36 3.01 7.20 -1.22
N PRO A 37 2.68 7.64 0.00
CA PRO A 37 2.91 6.85 1.21
C PRO A 37 2.37 5.42 1.08
N ILE A 38 3.19 4.43 1.45
CA ILE A 38 2.86 3.01 1.30
C ILE A 38 2.10 2.52 2.54
N VAL A 39 1.10 1.66 2.33
CA VAL A 39 0.46 0.93 3.43
C VAL A 39 0.50 -0.57 3.18
N LEU A 40 0.65 -1.32 4.26
CA LEU A 40 0.45 -2.77 4.28
C LEU A 40 -0.96 -3.07 4.78
N ARG A 41 -1.70 -3.90 4.05
CA ARG A 41 -3.01 -4.42 4.43
C ARG A 41 -2.83 -5.82 5.01
N LEU A 42 -3.49 -6.06 6.13
CA LEU A 42 -3.45 -7.30 6.89
C LEU A 42 -4.89 -7.77 7.12
N GLY A 43 -5.10 -9.09 7.08
CA GLY A 43 -6.39 -9.67 7.43
C GLY A 43 -6.66 -9.62 8.94
N ARG A 44 -7.85 -10.07 9.35
CA ARG A 44 -8.27 -10.17 10.75
C ARG A 44 -9.36 -11.24 10.89
N ASN A 45 -9.56 -11.73 12.12
CA ASN A 45 -10.52 -12.78 12.46
C ASN A 45 -10.27 -14.10 11.73
N LYS A 46 -9.00 -14.41 11.42
CA LYS A 46 -8.58 -15.61 10.67
C LYS A 46 -9.28 -15.76 9.31
N ASN A 47 -9.77 -14.66 8.73
CA ASN A 47 -10.40 -14.65 7.42
C ASN A 47 -9.36 -14.84 6.31
N TYR A 48 -9.72 -15.63 5.30
CA TYR A 48 -8.83 -15.97 4.18
C TYR A 48 -8.80 -14.88 3.07
N LEU A 49 -9.80 -13.99 3.03
CA LEU A 49 -9.98 -13.02 1.95
C LEU A 49 -9.24 -11.70 2.20
N ASP A 50 -8.42 -11.28 1.23
CA ASP A 50 -7.63 -10.03 1.23
C ASP A 50 -8.43 -8.85 0.65
N ASN A 51 -9.49 -8.44 1.34
CA ASN A 51 -10.18 -7.20 1.05
C ASN A 51 -10.29 -6.39 2.33
N ALA A 52 -9.63 -5.22 2.37
CA ALA A 52 -9.68 -4.28 3.50
C ALA A 52 -11.11 -3.83 3.86
N HIS A 53 -12.09 -4.09 2.99
CA HIS A 53 -13.53 -3.86 3.19
C HIS A 53 -14.25 -4.95 4.00
N GLN A 54 -13.54 -5.99 4.47
CA GLN A 54 -14.12 -7.04 5.33
C GLN A 54 -13.27 -7.23 6.59
N ASN A 55 -13.32 -6.23 7.48
CA ASN A 55 -12.74 -6.27 8.82
C ASN A 55 -11.21 -6.35 8.92
N GLY A 56 -10.46 -6.16 7.83
CA GLY A 56 -9.00 -6.10 7.85
C GLY A 56 -8.47 -4.85 8.58
N ILE A 57 -7.15 -4.79 8.76
CA ILE A 57 -6.45 -3.59 9.23
C ILE A 57 -5.38 -3.18 8.23
N PHE A 58 -4.98 -1.93 8.28
CA PHE A 58 -3.90 -1.41 7.44
C PHE A 58 -2.96 -0.53 8.26
N ILE A 59 -1.70 -0.52 7.87
CA ILE A 59 -0.63 0.14 8.60
C ILE A 59 0.33 0.84 7.65
N GLY A 60 0.76 2.04 8.02
CA GLY A 60 1.74 2.78 7.22
C GLY A 60 3.11 2.12 7.27
N VAL A 61 3.81 2.16 6.14
CA VAL A 61 5.17 1.66 6.02
C VAL A 61 6.11 2.83 5.76
N LYS A 62 7.15 2.94 6.57
CA LYS A 62 8.23 3.94 6.45
C LYS A 62 9.14 3.57 5.28
N GLU A 63 9.89 4.54 4.78
CA GLU A 63 10.82 4.35 3.66
C GLU A 63 11.90 3.30 3.96
N ASN A 64 12.35 3.20 5.21
CA ASN A 64 13.33 2.20 5.65
C ASN A 64 12.74 0.79 5.86
N GLY A 65 11.49 0.56 5.48
CA GLY A 65 10.81 -0.72 5.65
C GLY A 65 10.16 -0.92 7.02
N GLY A 66 10.33 0.00 7.96
CA GLY A 66 9.70 -0.09 9.27
C GLY A 66 8.21 0.19 9.23
N LEU A 67 7.42 -0.54 10.03
CA LEU A 67 6.01 -0.20 10.22
C LEU A 67 5.86 1.05 11.09
N LEU A 68 4.78 1.81 10.87
CA LEU A 68 4.30 2.81 11.83
C LEU A 68 3.78 2.10 13.09
N PRO A 69 3.76 2.76 14.26
CA PRO A 69 3.38 2.10 15.51
C PRO A 69 1.89 1.74 15.63
N VAL A 70 1.03 2.33 14.78
CA VAL A 70 -0.42 2.18 14.85
C VAL A 70 -0.98 1.71 13.51
N ALA A 71 -1.69 0.59 13.51
CA ALA A 71 -2.57 0.17 12.42
C ALA A 71 -4.01 0.64 12.66
N PHE A 72 -4.78 0.74 11.57
CA PHE A 72 -6.15 1.23 11.58
C PHE A 72 -7.11 0.22 10.94
N SER A 73 -8.36 0.17 11.41
CA SER A 73 -9.48 -0.38 10.65
C SER A 73 -10.11 0.70 9.76
N GLU A 74 -10.99 0.32 8.83
CA GLU A 74 -11.79 1.29 8.07
C GLU A 74 -12.68 2.19 8.96
N PHE A 75 -13.01 1.71 10.17
CA PHE A 75 -13.79 2.42 11.18
C PHE A 75 -12.92 3.25 12.15
N GLN A 76 -11.63 3.44 11.84
CA GLN A 76 -10.66 4.21 12.64
C GLN A 76 -10.29 3.59 14.00
N ASP A 77 -10.61 2.31 14.22
CA ASP A 77 -10.08 1.58 15.38
C ASP A 77 -8.56 1.54 15.30
N ARG A 78 -7.88 1.63 16.44
CA ARG A 78 -6.42 1.72 16.52
C ARG A 78 -5.81 0.48 17.14
N PHE A 79 -4.72 -0.01 16.56
CA PHE A 79 -4.04 -1.22 17.00
C PHE A 79 -2.53 -1.01 17.08
N LEU A 80 -1.94 -1.26 18.25
CA LEU A 80 -0.47 -1.27 18.45
C LEU A 80 0.16 -2.63 18.11
N LYS A 81 -0.67 -3.67 18.08
CA LYS A 81 -0.31 -5.03 17.73
C LYS A 81 -1.41 -5.64 16.87
N HIS A 82 -1.06 -6.63 16.06
CA HIS A 82 -2.06 -7.36 15.30
C HIS A 82 -3.05 -8.08 16.26
N PRO A 83 -4.38 -7.92 16.08
CA PRO A 83 -5.37 -8.48 17.01
C PRO A 83 -5.33 -10.01 17.09
N ASP A 84 -5.10 -10.70 15.97
CA ASP A 84 -5.09 -12.16 15.92
C ASP A 84 -3.74 -12.80 16.32
N THR A 85 -2.61 -12.28 15.84
CA THR A 85 -1.28 -12.88 16.06
C THR A 85 -0.55 -12.28 17.26
N GLY A 86 -0.97 -11.11 17.74
CA GLY A 86 -0.33 -10.41 18.85
C GLY A 86 1.00 -9.74 18.49
N VAL A 87 1.45 -9.79 17.22
CA VAL A 87 2.70 -9.18 16.77
C VAL A 87 2.65 -7.67 16.99
N CYS A 88 3.63 -7.14 17.72
CA CYS A 88 3.81 -5.70 17.89
C CYS A 88 4.28 -5.08 16.58
N PHE A 89 3.68 -3.97 16.18
CA PHE A 89 4.07 -3.27 14.96
C PHE A 89 5.32 -2.41 15.14
N GLU A 90 5.52 -1.89 16.35
CA GLU A 90 6.70 -1.10 16.66
C GLU A 90 7.98 -1.94 16.46
N ASN A 91 8.97 -1.35 15.80
CA ASN A 91 10.24 -1.99 15.41
C ASN A 91 10.12 -3.18 14.46
N TYR A 92 8.95 -3.44 13.88
CA TYR A 92 8.79 -4.44 12.82
C TYR A 92 9.35 -3.92 11.49
N ILE A 93 10.23 -4.69 10.84
CA ILE A 93 10.97 -4.28 9.64
C ILE A 93 10.68 -5.22 8.47
N ILE A 94 10.40 -4.64 7.30
CA ILE A 94 10.22 -5.34 6.03
C ILE A 94 11.33 -4.86 5.09
N PRO A 95 12.41 -5.64 4.88
CA PRO A 95 13.59 -5.17 4.15
C PRO A 95 13.35 -4.95 2.65
N GLN A 96 12.34 -5.59 2.05
CA GLN A 96 12.08 -5.53 0.61
C GLN A 96 11.32 -4.28 0.14
N ILE A 97 11.08 -3.28 1.00
CA ILE A 97 10.33 -2.08 0.59
C ILE A 97 11.02 -1.32 -0.55
N TYR A 98 12.35 -1.22 -0.54
CA TYR A 98 13.09 -0.60 -1.63
C TYR A 98 12.88 -1.34 -2.96
N GLU A 99 12.95 -2.68 -2.95
CA GLU A 99 12.73 -3.50 -4.14
C GLU A 99 11.30 -3.37 -4.69
N ILE A 100 10.31 -3.26 -3.80
CA ILE A 100 8.91 -2.99 -4.17
C ILE A 100 8.81 -1.65 -4.90
N GLN A 101 9.42 -0.58 -4.35
CA GLN A 101 9.40 0.76 -4.93
C GLN A 101 10.01 0.79 -6.33
N GLU A 102 11.19 0.19 -6.50
CA GLU A 102 11.87 0.09 -7.80
C GLU A 102 11.03 -0.71 -8.81
N LYS A 103 10.43 -1.83 -8.37
CA LYS A 103 9.58 -2.67 -9.22
C LYS A 103 8.37 -1.91 -9.74
N VAL A 104 7.63 -1.20 -8.87
CA VAL A 104 6.41 -0.48 -9.30
C VAL A 104 6.74 0.72 -10.19
N LYS A 105 7.86 1.42 -9.96
CA LYS A 105 8.32 2.49 -10.83
C LYS A 105 8.64 1.97 -12.24
N LEU A 106 9.39 0.88 -12.32
CA LEU A 106 9.70 0.22 -13.60
C LEU A 106 8.45 -0.27 -14.33
N LEU A 107 7.44 -0.76 -13.61
CA LEU A 107 6.19 -1.19 -14.21
C LEU A 107 5.38 0.02 -14.72
N HIS A 108 5.27 1.09 -13.93
CA HIS A 108 4.58 2.31 -14.32
C HIS A 108 5.24 2.98 -15.53
N SER A 109 6.58 2.95 -15.62
CA SER A 109 7.32 3.53 -16.75
C SER A 109 7.02 2.87 -18.10
N ARG A 110 6.46 1.65 -18.09
CA ARG A 110 6.05 0.93 -19.32
C ARG A 110 4.67 1.34 -19.81
N ILE A 111 3.87 2.01 -18.98
CA ILE A 111 2.51 2.46 -19.27
C ILE A 111 2.29 3.91 -18.81
N PRO A 112 3.14 4.85 -19.26
CA PRO A 112 3.10 6.25 -18.81
C PRO A 112 1.81 7.00 -19.19
N GLN A 113 0.98 6.42 -20.07
CA GLN A 113 -0.34 6.95 -20.45
C GLN A 113 -1.31 6.93 -19.26
N LEU A 114 -1.08 6.06 -18.27
CA LEU A 114 -1.83 6.05 -17.02
C LEU A 114 -1.10 6.98 -16.04
N GLY A 115 -1.66 8.16 -15.77
CA GLY A 115 -1.00 9.15 -14.90
C GLY A 115 -0.87 8.73 -13.43
N ILE A 116 -1.74 7.83 -12.94
CA ILE A 116 -1.74 7.30 -11.58
C ILE A 116 -2.15 5.82 -11.59
N ILE A 117 -1.46 4.99 -10.81
CA ILE A 117 -1.74 3.55 -10.69
C ILE A 117 -1.66 3.13 -9.22
N HIS A 118 -2.60 2.29 -8.80
CA HIS A 118 -2.71 1.78 -7.44
C HIS A 118 -2.38 0.29 -7.46
N TRP A 119 -1.16 -0.05 -7.10
CA TRP A 119 -0.63 -1.40 -7.13
C TRP A 119 -0.93 -2.13 -5.82
N ASP A 120 -1.47 -3.34 -5.95
CA ASP A 120 -1.53 -4.29 -4.86
C ASP A 120 -0.38 -5.29 -5.06
N ILE A 121 0.60 -5.24 -4.16
CA ILE A 121 1.86 -5.98 -4.26
C ILE A 121 1.99 -6.91 -3.06
N THR A 122 2.62 -8.07 -3.24
CA THR A 122 3.02 -8.92 -2.13
C THR A 122 4.41 -9.52 -2.34
N ILE A 123 4.94 -10.17 -1.31
CA ILE A 123 6.22 -10.88 -1.37
C ILE A 123 5.92 -12.36 -1.18
N ASN A 124 6.23 -13.19 -2.17
CA ASN A 124 5.93 -14.62 -2.11
C ASN A 124 6.94 -15.39 -1.22
N ASN A 125 6.68 -16.68 -0.99
CA ASN A 125 7.53 -17.56 -0.18
C ASN A 125 8.95 -17.79 -0.73
N ASN A 126 9.23 -17.39 -1.97
CA ASN A 126 10.58 -17.36 -2.56
C ASN A 126 11.26 -15.99 -2.40
N ASN A 127 10.67 -15.06 -1.64
CA ASN A 127 11.07 -13.66 -1.52
C ASN A 127 11.00 -12.84 -2.81
N GLU A 128 10.17 -13.24 -3.77
CA GLU A 128 9.97 -12.50 -5.01
C GLU A 128 8.82 -11.50 -4.85
N ILE A 129 8.99 -10.29 -5.43
CA ILE A 129 7.93 -9.28 -5.50
C ILE A 129 6.90 -9.69 -6.54
N VAL A 130 5.66 -9.89 -6.11
CA VAL A 130 4.53 -10.32 -6.93
C VAL A 130 3.49 -9.20 -7.01
N VAL A 131 3.13 -8.82 -8.23
CA VAL A 131 1.98 -7.94 -8.49
C VAL A 131 0.72 -8.78 -8.41
N VAL A 132 -0.18 -8.44 -7.48
CA VAL A 132 -1.50 -9.06 -7.34
C VAL A 132 -2.49 -8.38 -8.27
N GLU A 133 -2.51 -7.05 -8.26
CA GLU A 133 -3.43 -6.23 -9.06
C GLU A 133 -2.82 -4.85 -9.39
N ALA A 134 -3.23 -4.30 -10.53
CA ALA A 134 -2.96 -2.91 -10.92
C ALA A 134 -4.31 -2.19 -11.09
N ASN A 135 -4.70 -1.40 -10.09
CA ASN A 135 -5.96 -0.67 -10.08
C ASN A 135 -5.78 0.72 -10.71
N THR A 136 -6.56 1.03 -11.73
CA THR A 136 -6.49 2.30 -12.49
C THR A 136 -7.64 3.27 -12.19
N VAL A 137 -8.64 2.82 -11.43
CA VAL A 137 -9.80 3.60 -11.00
C VAL A 137 -10.10 3.30 -9.53
N GLY A 138 -10.50 4.31 -8.75
CA GLY A 138 -11.08 4.09 -7.42
C GLY A 138 -10.13 3.52 -6.35
N GLY A 139 -8.81 3.78 -6.43
CA GLY A 139 -7.83 3.02 -5.66
C GLY A 139 -7.58 3.44 -4.20
N GLY A 140 -8.63 3.81 -3.46
CA GLY A 140 -8.61 3.88 -1.99
C GLY A 140 -7.56 4.80 -1.39
N ILE A 141 -7.42 6.02 -1.89
CA ILE A 141 -6.42 7.01 -1.44
C ILE A 141 -6.52 7.36 0.06
N TRP A 142 -7.68 7.15 0.67
CA TRP A 142 -7.92 7.39 2.09
C TRP A 142 -7.09 6.47 2.99
N LEU A 143 -6.74 5.26 2.51
CA LEU A 143 -5.92 4.29 3.26
C LEU A 143 -4.55 4.88 3.64
N PRO A 144 -3.69 5.29 2.68
CA PRO A 144 -2.40 5.88 3.02
C PRO A 144 -2.52 7.21 3.74
N GLN A 145 -3.54 8.02 3.44
CA GLN A 145 -3.74 9.29 4.14
C GLN A 145 -4.09 9.08 5.61
N MET A 146 -4.97 8.12 5.93
CA MET A 146 -5.33 7.80 7.31
C MET A 146 -4.15 7.20 8.07
N ALA A 147 -3.44 6.24 7.46
CA ALA A 147 -2.33 5.56 8.12
C ALA A 147 -1.15 6.49 8.42
N HIS A 148 -0.83 7.42 7.51
CA HIS A 148 0.31 8.32 7.65
C HIS A 148 -0.04 9.68 8.25
N GLY A 149 -1.30 10.11 8.17
CA GLY A 149 -1.70 11.48 8.50
C GLY A 149 -1.10 12.53 7.56
N LYS A 150 -0.82 12.16 6.31
CA LYS A 150 -0.15 13.01 5.31
C LYS A 150 -0.98 13.18 4.05
N SER A 151 -0.69 14.23 3.27
CA SER A 151 -1.23 14.39 1.91
C SER A 151 -0.80 13.22 1.02
N LEU A 152 -1.66 12.83 0.08
CA LEU A 152 -1.38 11.72 -0.83
C LEU A 152 -0.12 11.98 -1.67
N PHE A 153 -0.03 13.18 -2.25
CA PHE A 153 1.07 13.60 -3.12
C PHE A 153 2.22 14.29 -2.38
N GLY A 154 2.27 14.21 -1.05
CA GLY A 154 3.33 14.85 -0.26
C GLY A 154 3.48 16.34 -0.59
N GLU A 155 4.70 16.73 -0.97
CA GLU A 155 5.10 18.10 -1.32
C GLU A 155 4.44 18.60 -2.62
N ASP A 156 4.20 17.71 -3.58
CA ASP A 156 3.58 18.05 -4.87
C ASP A 156 2.08 18.39 -4.74
N CYS A 157 1.46 18.08 -3.59
CA CYS A 157 0.03 18.22 -3.37
C CYS A 157 -0.49 19.63 -3.66
N ALA A 158 0.22 20.66 -3.20
CA ALA A 158 -0.21 22.05 -3.39
C ALA A 158 -0.21 22.45 -4.88
N GLU A 159 0.82 22.07 -5.62
CA GLU A 159 0.97 22.38 -7.05
C GLU A 159 -0.08 21.62 -7.88
N ILE A 160 -0.26 20.32 -7.59
CA ILE A 160 -1.27 19.48 -8.25
C ILE A 160 -2.68 20.06 -8.05
N LEU A 161 -3.03 20.47 -6.82
CA LEU A 161 -4.33 21.08 -6.54
C LEU A 161 -4.53 22.41 -7.29
N GLN A 162 -3.48 23.24 -7.40
CA GLN A 162 -3.54 24.48 -8.18
C GLN A 162 -3.72 24.20 -9.68
N MET A 163 -3.01 23.23 -10.23
CA MET A 163 -3.19 22.77 -11.61
C MET A 163 -4.63 22.32 -11.83
N LEU A 164 -5.16 21.41 -11.00
CA LEU A 164 -6.53 20.92 -11.11
C LEU A 164 -7.57 22.05 -11.06
N LYS A 165 -7.37 23.07 -10.22
CA LYS A 165 -8.25 24.24 -10.15
C LYS A 165 -8.27 25.04 -11.46
N LYS A 166 -7.13 25.17 -12.16
CA LYS A 166 -7.06 25.86 -13.46
C LYS A 166 -7.79 25.08 -14.57
N HIS A 167 -7.81 23.74 -14.47
CA HIS A 167 -8.46 22.86 -15.45
C HIS A 167 -9.93 22.52 -15.13
N LYS A 168 -10.51 23.01 -14.02
CA LYS A 168 -11.93 22.86 -13.66
C LYS A 168 -12.95 23.47 -14.64
N LYS A 169 -12.51 24.10 -15.74
CA LYS A 169 -13.40 24.63 -16.80
C LYS A 169 -13.90 23.57 -17.79
N TRP A 170 -13.51 22.30 -17.65
CA TRP A 170 -13.80 21.22 -18.60
C TRP A 170 -14.80 20.17 -18.07
N PHE A 171 -15.47 20.45 -16.95
CA PHE A 171 -16.59 19.67 -16.42
C PHE A 171 -17.76 20.60 -16.13
#